data_AF-A0A1F5A4I6-F1
#
_entry.id   AF-A0A1F5A4I6-F1
#
_cell.length_a   1.000
_cell.length_b   1.000
_cell.length_c   1.000
_cell.angle_alpha   90.00
_cell.angle_beta   90.00
_cell.angle_gamma   90.00
#
_symmetry.space_group_name_H-M   'P 1'
#
loop_
_entity.id
_entity.type
_entity.pdbx_description
1 polymer ?
#
loop_
_entity_poly.entity_id
_entity_poly.type
_entity_poly.pdbx_seq_one_letter_code
_entity_poly.pdbx_strand_id
1 'polypeptide(L)'
;MYRGTRLQRLEERRNVRRAILMILGSIALILFLIWAGIPVLARLAGLISDLTMTSKPVDRTDLIPPGPPQIRSDFTATNSRIMTLSGNAEPGTTVYLTHNEEAAGNVVTKEDGAFEIADLVLSEGQNIFFAVAFDQAGNQSQMSSAVEIYHSTKTPKLELESPTDRQEVKGKTGRVDVKGITDPGVRVTANERFIIVSEDGRFSGSIDLKEGENTIAVVAVDRAGNQAKNEVAVIYQP
;
A
#
# COMPACT_ATOMS: atom_id res chain seq x y z
N MET A 1 1.51 10.32 79.64
CA MET A 1 2.50 9.73 78.71
C MET A 1 2.00 8.36 78.25
N TYR A 2 1.22 8.28 77.17
CA TYR A 2 0.76 7.00 76.65
C TYR A 2 1.78 6.46 75.63
N ARG A 3 2.58 5.47 76.04
CA ARG A 3 3.50 4.74 75.16
C ARG A 3 2.69 3.72 74.36
N GLY A 4 2.30 4.06 73.13
CA GLY A 4 1.68 3.09 72.22
C GLY A 4 2.55 1.84 72.07
N THR A 5 1.93 0.66 72.27
CA THR A 5 2.57 -0.66 72.22
C THR A 5 3.09 -0.96 70.81
N ARG A 6 4.19 -1.74 70.70
CA ARG A 6 4.86 -2.01 69.41
C ARG A 6 3.93 -2.59 68.34
N LEU A 7 2.87 -3.31 68.73
CA LEU A 7 1.85 -3.88 67.85
C LEU A 7 0.96 -2.81 67.21
N GLN A 8 0.49 -1.81 67.98
CA GLN A 8 -0.36 -0.73 67.46
C GLN A 8 0.36 0.09 66.38
N ARG A 9 1.66 0.39 66.56
CA ARG A 9 2.45 1.12 65.54
C ARG A 9 2.69 0.32 64.26
N LEU A 10 2.70 -1.02 64.35
CA LEU A 10 2.83 -1.89 63.17
C LEU A 10 1.50 -1.95 62.40
N GLU A 11 0.37 -2.03 63.11
CA GLU A 11 -0.97 -2.01 62.51
C GLU A 11 -1.31 -0.66 61.89
N GLU A 12 -0.99 0.45 62.57
CA GLU A 12 -1.12 1.80 62.02
C GLU A 12 -0.30 1.96 60.74
N ARG A 13 0.98 1.52 60.74
CA ARG A 13 1.82 1.57 59.53
C ARG A 13 1.26 0.72 58.39
N ARG A 14 0.66 -0.43 58.68
CA ARG A 14 0.04 -1.30 57.68
C ARG A 14 -1.23 -0.67 57.11
N ASN A 15 -2.04 -0.06 57.96
CA ASN A 15 -3.29 0.59 57.55
C ASN A 15 -3.02 1.88 56.77
N VAL A 16 -2.04 2.68 57.19
CA VAL A 16 -1.57 3.86 56.44
C VAL A 16 -1.02 3.46 55.07
N ARG A 17 -0.21 2.39 54.98
CA ARG A 17 0.27 1.87 53.68
C ARG A 17 -0.88 1.42 52.78
N ARG A 18 -1.88 0.71 53.32
CA ARG A 18 -3.07 0.31 52.56
C ARG A 18 -3.89 1.51 52.09
N ALA A 19 -4.07 2.52 52.94
CA ALA A 19 -4.76 3.76 52.58
C ALA A 19 -4.04 4.51 51.47
N ILE A 20 -2.70 4.63 51.55
CA ILE A 20 -1.87 5.26 50.51
C ILE A 20 -1.98 4.49 49.19
N LEU A 21 -1.92 3.15 49.23
CA LEU A 21 -2.07 2.32 48.03
C LEU A 21 -3.44 2.48 47.38
N MET A 22 -4.51 2.57 48.17
CA MET A 22 -5.86 2.82 47.64
C MET A 22 -5.97 4.20 46.99
N ILE A 23 -5.46 5.25 47.63
CA ILE A 23 -5.47 6.62 47.08
C ILE A 23 -4.67 6.69 45.78
N LEU A 24 -3.48 6.08 45.73
CA LEU A 24 -2.67 6.03 44.51
C LEU A 24 -3.38 5.26 43.40
N GLY A 25 -4.05 4.15 43.72
CA GLY A 25 -4.87 3.40 42.76
C GLY A 25 -6.03 4.22 42.21
N SER A 26 -6.73 4.97 43.06
CA SER A 26 -7.81 5.87 42.62
C SER A 26 -7.30 6.98 41.70
N ILE A 27 -6.16 7.60 42.02
CA ILE A 27 -5.54 8.63 41.17
C ILE A 27 -5.11 8.04 39.83
N ALA A 28 -4.48 6.86 39.84
CA ALA A 28 -4.08 6.17 38.61
C ALA A 28 -5.28 5.80 37.73
N LEU A 29 -6.40 5.37 38.32
CA LEU A 29 -7.63 5.09 37.60
C LEU A 29 -8.23 6.36 36.96
N ILE A 30 -8.25 7.47 37.69
CA ILE A 30 -8.71 8.77 37.16
C ILE A 30 -7.82 9.23 36.01
N LEU A 31 -6.49 9.14 36.17
CA LEU A 31 -5.55 9.50 35.10
C LEU A 31 -5.69 8.57 33.88
N PHE A 32 -5.94 7.28 34.09
CA PHE A 32 -6.22 6.34 33.01
C PHE A 32 -7.54 6.67 32.29
N LEU A 33 -8.60 7.02 33.03
CA LEU A 33 -9.88 7.45 32.43
C LEU A 33 -9.74 8.77 31.67
N ILE A 34 -8.88 9.69 32.11
CA ILE A 34 -8.59 10.94 31.38
C ILE A 34 -7.77 10.63 30.12
N TRP A 35 -6.71 9.85 30.26
CA TRP A 35 -5.78 9.54 29.16
C TRP A 35 -6.39 8.62 28.10
N ALA A 36 -7.18 7.61 28.49
CA ALA A 36 -7.81 6.67 27.57
C ALA A 36 -9.27 7.05 27.23
N GLY A 37 -10.02 7.62 28.18
CA GLY A 37 -11.44 7.92 28.00
C GLY A 37 -11.71 9.18 27.18
N ILE A 38 -10.93 10.26 27.34
CA ILE A 38 -11.13 11.49 26.55
C ILE A 38 -10.90 11.23 25.05
N PRO A 39 -9.85 10.51 24.61
CA PRO A 39 -9.69 10.16 23.20
C PRO A 39 -10.83 9.28 22.65
N VAL A 40 -11.35 8.33 23.44
CA VAL A 40 -12.49 7.49 23.03
C VAL A 40 -13.77 8.31 22.91
N LEU A 41 -14.02 9.21 23.84
CA LEU A 41 -15.15 10.15 23.79
C LEU A 41 -15.04 11.12 22.60
N ALA A 42 -13.83 11.57 22.27
CA ALA A 42 -13.60 12.42 21.10
C ALA A 42 -13.86 11.67 19.78
N ARG A 43 -13.47 10.39 19.69
CA ARG A 43 -13.80 9.53 18.54
C ARG A 43 -15.31 9.31 18.40
N LEU A 44 -16.00 9.09 19.52
CA LEU A 44 -17.46 8.95 19.54
C LEU A 44 -18.17 10.26 19.19
N ALA A 45 -17.65 11.41 19.65
CA ALA A 45 -18.17 12.73 19.33
C ALA A 45 -17.95 13.12 17.86
N GLY A 46 -16.85 12.67 17.24
CA GLY A 46 -16.63 12.76 15.79
C GLY A 46 -17.72 12.00 15.03
N LEU A 47 -17.98 10.76 15.43
CA LEU A 47 -19.03 9.92 14.83
C LEU A 47 -20.45 10.52 15.01
N ILE A 48 -20.72 11.17 16.15
CA ILE A 48 -21.99 11.88 16.39
C ILE A 48 -22.04 13.23 15.62
N SER A 49 -20.91 13.92 15.44
CA SER A 49 -20.83 15.13 14.63
C SER A 49 -21.06 14.81 13.16
N ASP A 50 -20.52 13.69 12.66
CA ASP A 50 -20.80 13.17 11.33
C ASP A 50 -22.27 12.72 11.17
N LEU A 51 -22.92 12.27 12.25
CA LEU A 51 -24.37 11.97 12.27
C LEU A 51 -25.27 13.22 12.37
N THR A 52 -24.76 14.34 12.86
CA THR A 52 -25.53 15.58 13.11
C THR A 52 -25.25 16.69 12.11
N MET A 53 -24.16 16.59 11.35
CA MET A 53 -23.93 17.41 10.17
C MET A 53 -24.64 16.76 8.99
N THR A 54 -25.76 17.38 8.58
CA THR A 54 -26.61 17.04 7.41
C THR A 54 -27.45 15.76 7.50
N SER A 55 -28.40 15.69 8.45
CA SER A 55 -29.68 15.03 8.13
C SER A 55 -30.61 16.02 7.43
N LYS A 56 -30.32 16.34 6.16
CA LYS A 56 -31.44 16.63 5.25
C LYS A 56 -32.38 15.41 5.37
N PRO A 57 -33.70 15.58 5.52
CA PRO A 57 -34.59 14.44 5.56
C PRO A 57 -34.33 13.61 4.30
N VAL A 58 -33.98 12.33 4.49
CA VAL A 58 -33.86 11.35 3.40
C VAL A 58 -35.18 11.39 2.65
N ASP A 59 -35.17 11.88 1.42
CA ASP A 59 -36.37 11.96 0.59
C ASP A 59 -36.73 10.54 0.11
N ARG A 60 -37.53 9.83 0.91
CA ARG A 60 -37.93 8.43 0.65
C ARG A 60 -38.92 8.29 -0.50
N THR A 61 -39.16 9.35 -1.28
CA THR A 61 -40.01 9.27 -2.46
C THR A 61 -39.28 8.73 -3.69
N ASP A 62 -37.94 8.80 -3.70
CA ASP A 62 -37.12 8.17 -4.71
C ASP A 62 -36.81 6.71 -4.33
N LEU A 63 -37.15 5.80 -5.24
CA LEU A 63 -36.96 4.36 -5.10
C LEU A 63 -36.04 3.80 -6.19
N ILE A 64 -35.49 4.65 -7.06
CA ILE A 64 -34.65 4.24 -8.18
C ILE A 64 -33.20 4.20 -7.69
N PRO A 65 -32.54 3.03 -7.66
CA PRO A 65 -31.16 2.97 -7.26
C PRO A 65 -30.23 3.58 -8.33
N PRO A 66 -29.10 4.16 -7.91
CA PRO A 66 -28.09 4.63 -8.84
C PRO A 66 -27.44 3.48 -9.60
N GLY A 67 -26.82 3.80 -10.73
CA GLY A 67 -26.01 2.85 -11.49
C GLY A 67 -24.78 2.35 -10.71
N PRO A 68 -24.22 1.16 -11.06
CA PRO A 68 -23.03 0.65 -10.39
C PRO A 68 -21.83 1.59 -10.62
N PRO A 69 -21.01 1.88 -9.58
CA PRO A 69 -19.78 2.65 -9.74
C PRO A 69 -18.81 1.99 -10.73
N GLN A 70 -18.07 2.82 -11.47
CA GLN A 70 -16.98 2.38 -12.33
C GLN A 70 -15.65 2.79 -11.73
N ILE A 71 -14.89 1.82 -11.23
CA ILE A 71 -13.54 2.03 -10.69
C ILE A 71 -12.53 1.99 -11.85
N ARG A 72 -11.53 2.87 -11.80
CA ARG A 72 -10.41 2.95 -12.74
C ARG A 72 -9.09 2.85 -11.97
N SER A 73 -8.15 2.11 -12.55
CA SER A 73 -6.77 2.00 -12.08
C SER A 73 -5.82 2.16 -13.28
N ASP A 74 -4.73 2.88 -13.07
CA ASP A 74 -3.69 3.10 -14.09
C ASP A 74 -2.73 1.90 -14.23
N PHE A 75 -2.77 0.98 -13.26
CA PHE A 75 -1.84 -0.15 -13.19
C PHE A 75 -2.60 -1.44 -12.84
N THR A 76 -2.05 -2.58 -13.26
CA THR A 76 -2.50 -3.92 -12.87
C THR A 76 -1.56 -4.57 -11.83
N ALA A 77 -0.38 -3.97 -11.63
CA ALA A 77 0.58 -4.34 -10.60
C ALA A 77 1.39 -3.12 -10.14
N THR A 78 1.85 -3.13 -8.89
CA THR A 78 2.63 -2.03 -8.30
C THR A 78 3.54 -2.52 -7.17
N ASN A 79 4.63 -1.82 -6.93
CA ASN A 79 5.48 -2.00 -5.76
C ASN A 79 5.25 -0.93 -4.68
N SER A 80 4.31 -0.01 -4.92
CA SER A 80 3.83 0.92 -3.90
C SER A 80 2.76 0.26 -3.05
N ARG A 81 2.96 0.29 -1.74
CA ARG A 81 2.00 -0.22 -0.77
C ARG A 81 0.76 0.67 -0.62
N ILE A 82 0.89 1.95 -0.95
CA ILE A 82 -0.21 2.92 -0.87
C ILE A 82 -0.63 3.29 -2.28
N MET A 83 -1.94 3.27 -2.54
CA MET A 83 -2.49 3.67 -3.83
C MET A 83 -3.72 4.55 -3.69
N THR A 84 -4.09 5.14 -4.82
CA THR A 84 -5.33 5.88 -5.00
C THR A 84 -6.11 5.23 -6.13
N LEU A 85 -7.40 5.03 -5.92
CA LEU A 85 -8.33 4.59 -6.96
C LEU A 85 -9.23 5.77 -7.35
N SER A 86 -9.43 5.94 -8.64
CA SER A 86 -10.38 6.92 -9.19
C SER A 86 -11.55 6.21 -9.84
N GLY A 87 -12.62 6.93 -10.14
CA GLY A 87 -13.75 6.34 -10.80
C GLY A 87 -14.86 7.32 -11.12
N ASN A 88 -15.96 6.78 -11.61
CA ASN A 88 -17.18 7.54 -11.84
C ASN A 88 -18.40 6.83 -11.26
N ALA A 89 -19.33 7.61 -10.72
CA ALA A 89 -20.62 7.17 -10.24
C ALA A 89 -21.64 8.29 -10.50
N GLU A 90 -22.90 8.06 -10.13
CA GLU A 90 -23.90 9.12 -10.23
C GLU A 90 -23.55 10.32 -9.32
N PRO A 91 -23.67 11.57 -9.80
CA PRO A 91 -23.30 12.75 -9.02
C PRO A 91 -24.02 12.86 -7.67
N GLY A 92 -23.31 13.26 -6.62
CA GLY A 92 -23.87 13.44 -5.28
C GLY A 92 -24.23 12.14 -4.54
N THR A 93 -23.98 10.97 -5.13
CA THR A 93 -24.05 9.67 -4.42
C THR A 93 -22.82 9.45 -3.54
N THR A 94 -22.94 8.61 -2.51
CA THR A 94 -21.80 8.16 -1.70
C THR A 94 -21.34 6.80 -2.20
N VAL A 95 -20.11 6.72 -2.69
CA VAL A 95 -19.45 5.48 -3.10
C VAL A 95 -18.75 4.85 -1.89
N TYR A 96 -19.04 3.59 -1.62
CA TYR A 96 -18.35 2.76 -0.63
C TYR A 96 -17.49 1.73 -1.34
N LEU A 97 -16.21 1.64 -0.95
CA LEU A 97 -15.22 0.74 -1.51
C LEU A 97 -14.92 -0.38 -0.51
N THR A 98 -14.87 -1.61 -1.00
CA THR A 98 -14.30 -2.74 -0.29
C THR A 98 -12.96 -3.15 -0.87
N HIS A 99 -12.06 -3.62 0.00
CA HIS A 99 -10.75 -4.18 -0.32
C HIS A 99 -10.68 -5.56 0.31
N ASN A 100 -10.53 -6.60 -0.50
CA ASN A 100 -10.50 -8.00 -0.04
C ASN A 100 -11.68 -8.33 0.90
N GLU A 101 -12.89 -7.91 0.51
CA GLU A 101 -14.16 -8.08 1.25
C GLU A 101 -14.31 -7.23 2.53
N GLU A 102 -13.30 -6.45 2.93
CA GLU A 102 -13.37 -5.53 4.06
C GLU A 102 -13.63 -4.08 3.61
N ALA A 103 -14.24 -3.26 4.48
CA ALA A 103 -14.47 -1.85 4.17
C ALA A 103 -13.13 -1.09 4.08
N ALA A 104 -12.89 -0.41 2.95
CA ALA A 104 -11.65 0.28 2.67
C ALA A 104 -11.78 1.81 2.76
N GLY A 105 -12.94 2.34 2.41
CA GLY A 105 -13.21 3.77 2.44
C GLY A 105 -14.50 4.14 1.71
N ASN A 106 -14.85 5.42 1.77
CA ASN A 106 -15.99 5.96 1.06
C ASN A 106 -15.76 7.42 0.67
N VAL A 107 -16.48 7.89 -0.34
CA VAL A 107 -16.38 9.27 -0.82
C VAL A 107 -17.69 9.69 -1.48
N VAL A 108 -18.03 10.98 -1.38
CA VAL A 108 -19.16 11.55 -2.12
C VAL A 108 -18.70 11.94 -3.52
N THR A 109 -19.43 11.50 -4.52
CA THR A 109 -19.16 11.79 -5.93
C THR A 109 -19.38 13.27 -6.23
N LYS A 110 -18.47 13.87 -7.01
CA LYS A 110 -18.55 15.26 -7.48
C LYS A 110 -19.74 15.49 -8.43
N GLU A 111 -20.02 16.75 -8.75
CA GLU A 111 -21.10 17.14 -9.67
C GLU A 111 -20.94 16.55 -11.09
N ASP A 112 -19.71 16.30 -11.52
CA ASP A 112 -19.38 15.69 -12.80
C ASP A 112 -19.41 14.15 -12.76
N GLY A 113 -19.72 13.55 -11.61
CA GLY A 113 -19.73 12.10 -11.44
C GLY A 113 -18.37 11.51 -11.06
N ALA A 114 -17.30 12.30 -10.95
CA ALA A 114 -15.98 11.79 -10.62
C ALA A 114 -15.80 11.56 -9.12
N PHE A 115 -15.05 10.52 -8.76
CA PHE A 115 -14.62 10.27 -7.39
C PHE A 115 -13.17 9.77 -7.31
N GLU A 116 -12.57 9.92 -6.13
CA GLU A 116 -11.21 9.50 -5.81
C GLU A 116 -11.15 9.02 -4.36
N ILE A 117 -10.56 7.85 -4.13
CA ILE A 117 -10.34 7.28 -2.79
C ILE A 117 -8.84 7.01 -2.66
N ALA A 118 -8.19 7.80 -1.81
CA ALA A 118 -6.76 7.75 -1.54
C ALA A 118 -6.42 6.88 -0.32
N ASP A 119 -5.13 6.77 -0.03
CA ASP A 119 -4.57 6.08 1.16
C ASP A 119 -4.98 4.60 1.29
N LEU A 120 -5.27 3.94 0.18
CA LEU A 120 -5.59 2.51 0.14
C LEU A 120 -4.32 1.70 0.37
N VAL A 121 -4.30 0.92 1.45
CA VAL A 121 -3.14 0.11 1.85
C VAL A 121 -3.26 -1.30 1.26
N LEU A 122 -2.36 -1.63 0.34
CA LEU A 122 -2.31 -2.93 -0.30
C LEU A 122 -1.66 -4.00 0.60
N SER A 123 -2.19 -5.20 0.52
CA SER A 123 -1.57 -6.44 0.99
C SER A 123 -0.61 -6.98 -0.06
N GLU A 124 0.45 -7.68 0.35
CA GLU A 124 1.32 -8.38 -0.59
C GLU A 124 0.51 -9.42 -1.39
N GLY A 125 0.74 -9.47 -2.70
CA GLY A 125 0.01 -10.33 -3.62
C GLY A 125 -1.22 -9.66 -4.23
N GLN A 126 -2.29 -10.43 -4.42
CA GLN A 126 -3.51 -9.96 -5.08
C GLN A 126 -4.38 -9.12 -4.14
N ASN A 127 -4.82 -7.97 -4.63
CA ASN A 127 -5.75 -7.07 -3.96
C ASN A 127 -6.96 -6.87 -4.88
N ILE A 128 -8.16 -7.12 -4.34
CA ILE A 128 -9.40 -7.05 -5.11
C ILE A 128 -10.28 -5.94 -4.52
N PHE A 129 -10.76 -5.06 -5.39
CA PHE A 129 -11.63 -3.95 -5.02
C PHE A 129 -13.01 -4.05 -5.68
N PHE A 130 -14.03 -3.72 -4.91
CA PHE A 130 -15.41 -3.54 -5.37
C PHE A 130 -15.98 -2.25 -4.80
N ALA A 131 -16.99 -1.69 -5.47
CA ALA A 131 -17.72 -0.54 -4.97
C ALA A 131 -19.24 -0.67 -5.15
N VAL A 132 -19.96 0.00 -4.26
CA VAL A 132 -21.40 0.27 -4.34
C VAL A 132 -21.65 1.76 -4.08
N ALA A 133 -22.72 2.31 -4.64
CA ALA A 133 -23.15 3.68 -4.40
C ALA A 133 -24.49 3.72 -3.66
N PHE A 134 -24.65 4.72 -2.81
CA PHE A 134 -25.93 5.07 -2.19
C PHE A 134 -26.32 6.49 -2.60
N ASP A 135 -27.56 6.68 -3.02
CA ASP A 135 -28.11 8.01 -3.26
C ASP A 135 -28.54 8.69 -1.94
N GLN A 136 -29.12 9.90 -2.05
CA GLN A 136 -29.62 10.66 -0.89
C GLN A 136 -30.89 10.06 -0.27
N ALA A 137 -31.63 9.23 -1.01
CA ALA A 137 -32.82 8.51 -0.57
C ALA A 137 -32.47 7.17 0.14
N GLY A 138 -31.22 6.74 0.06
CA GLY A 138 -30.70 5.51 0.64
C GLY A 138 -30.81 4.29 -0.28
N ASN A 139 -31.12 4.46 -1.57
CA ASN A 139 -31.14 3.35 -2.52
C ASN A 139 -29.71 2.93 -2.87
N GLN A 140 -29.46 1.62 -2.90
CA GLN A 140 -28.14 1.05 -3.16
C GLN A 140 -28.00 0.56 -4.60
N SER A 141 -26.92 0.92 -5.28
CA SER A 141 -26.57 0.41 -6.60
C SER A 141 -26.29 -1.11 -6.61
N GLN A 142 -26.20 -1.67 -7.82
CA GLN A 142 -25.46 -2.92 -8.02
C GLN A 142 -23.97 -2.75 -7.71
N MET A 143 -23.27 -3.86 -7.47
CA MET A 143 -21.83 -3.88 -7.24
C MET A 143 -21.06 -3.61 -8.54
N SER A 144 -19.93 -2.90 -8.44
CA SER A 144 -19.03 -2.66 -9.56
C SER A 144 -18.41 -3.95 -10.10
N SER A 145 -17.79 -3.87 -11.29
CA SER A 145 -16.80 -4.86 -11.69
C SER A 145 -15.61 -4.88 -10.72
N ALA A 146 -14.98 -6.04 -10.57
CA ALA A 146 -13.77 -6.18 -9.75
C ALA A 146 -12.59 -5.43 -10.37
N VAL A 147 -11.82 -4.73 -9.55
CA VAL A 147 -10.50 -4.22 -9.92
C VAL A 147 -9.45 -5.02 -9.16
N GLU A 148 -8.59 -5.72 -9.91
CA GLU A 148 -7.53 -6.55 -9.36
C GLU A 148 -6.17 -5.88 -9.54
N ILE A 149 -5.45 -5.71 -8.43
CA ILE A 149 -4.12 -5.10 -8.38
C ILE A 149 -3.16 -6.05 -7.70
N TYR A 150 -2.06 -6.39 -8.37
CA TYR A 150 -1.01 -7.19 -7.77
C TYR A 150 0.06 -6.32 -7.13
N HIS A 151 0.17 -6.35 -5.80
CA HIS A 151 1.23 -5.65 -5.07
C HIS A 151 2.41 -6.60 -4.81
N SER A 152 3.62 -6.16 -5.11
CA SER A 152 4.84 -6.91 -4.81
C SER A 152 6.01 -5.96 -4.57
N THR A 153 6.77 -6.20 -3.51
CA THR A 153 8.07 -5.53 -3.27
C THR A 153 9.26 -6.45 -3.54
N LYS A 154 9.04 -7.61 -4.18
CA LYS A 154 10.09 -8.59 -4.44
C LYS A 154 10.89 -8.17 -5.67
N THR A 155 12.19 -7.97 -5.48
CA THR A 155 13.14 -7.75 -6.56
C THR A 155 13.18 -8.96 -7.51
N PRO A 156 13.09 -8.77 -8.84
CA PRO A 156 13.21 -9.87 -9.78
C PRO A 156 14.62 -10.48 -9.75
N LYS A 157 14.72 -11.76 -10.08
CA LYS A 157 15.99 -12.44 -10.32
C LYS A 157 16.70 -11.82 -11.53
N LEU A 158 18.02 -11.60 -11.44
CA LEU A 158 18.85 -11.23 -12.59
C LEU A 158 20.24 -11.88 -12.46
N GLU A 159 20.48 -12.89 -13.30
CA GLU A 159 21.78 -13.55 -13.44
C GLU A 159 22.36 -13.22 -14.81
N LEU A 160 23.52 -12.58 -14.84
CA LEU A 160 24.24 -12.27 -16.08
C LEU A 160 25.24 -13.39 -16.36
N GLU A 161 25.07 -14.10 -17.47
CA GLU A 161 25.98 -15.16 -17.95
C GLU A 161 27.10 -14.57 -18.83
N SER A 162 26.79 -13.53 -19.61
CA SER A 162 27.74 -12.82 -20.47
C SER A 162 27.25 -11.38 -20.70
N PRO A 163 28.14 -10.37 -20.77
CA PRO A 163 29.58 -10.48 -20.58
C PRO A 163 30.00 -10.69 -19.12
N THR A 164 31.20 -11.23 -18.92
CA THR A 164 31.84 -11.26 -17.60
C THR A 164 32.59 -9.96 -17.35
N ASP A 165 32.82 -9.61 -16.08
CA ASP A 165 33.58 -8.42 -15.75
C ASP A 165 35.01 -8.46 -16.34
N ARG A 166 35.42 -7.31 -16.88
CA ARG A 166 36.67 -7.07 -17.62
C ARG A 166 36.91 -8.01 -18.80
N GLN A 167 35.87 -8.55 -19.42
CA GLN A 167 36.00 -9.38 -20.62
C GLN A 167 36.67 -8.62 -21.77
N GLU A 168 37.70 -9.21 -22.38
CA GLU A 168 38.33 -8.67 -23.60
C GLU A 168 37.57 -9.15 -24.85
N VAL A 169 37.20 -8.22 -25.73
CA VAL A 169 36.61 -8.48 -27.04
C VAL A 169 37.57 -7.97 -28.09
N LYS A 170 37.97 -8.85 -29.04
CA LYS A 170 38.94 -8.53 -30.09
C LYS A 170 38.33 -8.66 -31.48
N GLY A 171 38.79 -7.84 -32.42
CA GLY A 171 38.46 -7.93 -33.85
C GLY A 171 37.35 -7.00 -34.31
N LYS A 172 36.95 -7.14 -35.58
CA LYS A 172 36.22 -6.09 -36.32
C LYS A 172 34.72 -5.97 -36.03
N THR A 173 34.12 -6.88 -35.24
CA THR A 173 32.66 -6.88 -35.04
C THR A 173 32.18 -5.77 -34.11
N GLY A 174 33.02 -5.32 -33.17
CA GLY A 174 32.69 -4.25 -32.23
C GLY A 174 31.43 -4.52 -31.42
N ARG A 175 31.15 -5.77 -31.07
CA ARG A 175 29.92 -6.19 -30.38
C ARG A 175 30.21 -7.19 -29.29
N VAL A 176 29.41 -7.13 -28.22
CA VAL A 176 29.38 -8.15 -27.17
C VAL A 176 27.97 -8.72 -27.04
N ASP A 177 27.89 -10.03 -26.82
CA ASP A 177 26.63 -10.68 -26.48
C ASP A 177 26.27 -10.38 -25.02
N VAL A 178 25.00 -10.12 -24.77
CA VAL A 178 24.43 -9.98 -23.43
C VAL A 178 23.46 -11.12 -23.21
N LYS A 179 23.81 -12.06 -22.32
CA LYS A 179 23.07 -13.30 -22.06
C LYS A 179 22.87 -13.49 -20.57
N GLY A 180 21.73 -14.07 -20.20
CA GLY A 180 21.45 -14.37 -18.80
C GLY A 180 20.07 -14.94 -18.56
N ILE A 181 19.68 -14.97 -17.28
CA ILE A 181 18.42 -15.51 -16.80
C ILE A 181 17.77 -14.49 -15.85
N THR A 182 16.46 -14.30 -15.99
CA THR A 182 15.58 -13.52 -15.10
C THR A 182 14.33 -14.34 -14.77
N ASP A 183 13.45 -13.82 -13.90
CA ASP A 183 12.11 -14.38 -13.77
C ASP A 183 11.29 -14.23 -15.08
N PRO A 184 10.37 -15.17 -15.40
CA PRO A 184 9.50 -15.07 -16.57
C PRO A 184 8.66 -13.78 -16.59
N GLY A 185 8.47 -13.21 -17.79
CA GLY A 185 7.67 -12.00 -17.99
C GLY A 185 8.30 -10.69 -17.49
N VAL A 186 9.55 -10.75 -16.97
CA VAL A 186 10.33 -9.57 -16.62
C VAL A 186 10.87 -8.90 -17.88
N ARG A 187 10.91 -7.56 -17.87
CA ARG A 187 11.49 -6.78 -18.96
C ARG A 187 12.97 -6.52 -18.69
N VAL A 188 13.84 -6.88 -19.62
CA VAL A 188 15.30 -6.66 -19.51
C VAL A 188 15.75 -5.59 -20.49
N THR A 189 16.67 -4.73 -20.03
CA THR A 189 17.39 -3.77 -20.87
C THR A 189 18.89 -3.91 -20.66
N ALA A 190 19.69 -3.63 -21.69
CA ALA A 190 21.13 -3.43 -21.57
C ALA A 190 21.51 -2.10 -22.21
N ASN A 191 22.14 -1.20 -21.45
CA ASN A 191 22.40 0.19 -21.86
C ASN A 191 21.18 0.84 -22.52
N GLU A 192 20.02 0.75 -21.84
CA GLU A 192 18.71 1.28 -22.27
C GLU A 192 18.06 0.58 -23.49
N ARG A 193 18.74 -0.38 -24.12
CA ARG A 193 18.17 -1.18 -25.21
C ARG A 193 17.40 -2.38 -24.68
N PHE A 194 16.16 -2.57 -25.12
CA PHE A 194 15.37 -3.75 -24.76
C PHE A 194 16.01 -5.05 -25.28
N ILE A 195 16.07 -6.05 -24.41
CA ILE A 195 16.44 -7.43 -24.73
C ILE A 195 15.19 -8.30 -24.58
N ILE A 196 14.96 -9.16 -25.57
CA ILE A 196 13.86 -10.12 -25.54
C ILE A 196 14.16 -11.19 -24.49
N VAL A 197 13.17 -11.44 -23.64
CA VAL A 197 13.18 -12.49 -22.63
C VAL A 197 12.23 -13.59 -23.11
N SER A 198 12.73 -14.82 -23.17
CA SER A 198 11.97 -16.01 -23.48
C SER A 198 11.01 -16.39 -22.34
N GLU A 199 10.05 -17.27 -22.60
CA GLU A 199 9.08 -17.71 -21.59
C GLU A 199 9.73 -18.40 -20.38
N ASP A 200 10.91 -19.02 -20.56
CA ASP A 200 11.70 -19.65 -19.50
C ASP A 200 12.59 -18.66 -18.73
N GLY A 201 12.53 -17.36 -19.05
CA GLY A 201 13.31 -16.32 -18.40
C GLY A 201 14.72 -16.12 -18.98
N ARG A 202 15.12 -16.87 -20.01
CA ARG A 202 16.40 -16.63 -20.70
C ARG A 202 16.33 -15.37 -21.55
N PHE A 203 17.37 -14.55 -21.52
CA PHE A 203 17.50 -13.39 -22.39
C PHE A 203 18.81 -13.43 -23.17
N SER A 204 18.78 -12.93 -24.41
CA SER A 204 19.96 -12.83 -25.27
C SER A 204 19.83 -11.61 -26.18
N GLY A 205 20.87 -10.79 -26.22
CA GLY A 205 20.97 -9.61 -27.07
C GLY A 205 22.42 -9.31 -27.43
N SER A 206 22.65 -8.23 -28.18
CA SER A 206 23.99 -7.73 -28.45
C SER A 206 24.06 -6.22 -28.30
N ILE A 207 25.20 -5.74 -27.82
CA ILE A 207 25.51 -4.33 -27.62
C ILE A 207 26.74 -3.97 -28.43
N ASP A 208 26.67 -2.84 -29.13
CA ASP A 208 27.81 -2.28 -29.85
C ASP A 208 28.79 -1.65 -28.84
N LEU A 209 30.08 -1.92 -29.04
CA LEU A 209 31.19 -1.46 -28.21
C LEU A 209 31.91 -0.30 -28.87
N LYS A 210 32.45 0.60 -28.05
CA LYS A 210 33.44 1.60 -28.44
C LYS A 210 34.83 1.08 -28.10
N GLU A 211 35.85 1.53 -28.83
CA GLU A 211 37.24 1.18 -28.51
C GLU A 211 37.58 1.54 -27.06
N GLY A 212 38.26 0.63 -26.36
CA GLY A 212 38.59 0.78 -24.94
C GLY A 212 37.57 0.15 -24.01
N GLU A 213 37.46 0.69 -22.79
CA GLU A 213 36.57 0.16 -21.75
C GLU A 213 35.12 0.62 -21.96
N ASN A 214 34.17 -0.33 -21.92
CA ASN A 214 32.74 -0.11 -22.04
C ASN A 214 32.05 -0.62 -20.78
N THR A 215 31.16 0.17 -20.19
CA THR A 215 30.28 -0.30 -19.13
C THR A 215 28.99 -0.86 -19.75
N ILE A 216 28.66 -2.09 -19.41
CA ILE A 216 27.42 -2.75 -19.81
C ILE A 216 26.53 -2.85 -18.57
N ALA A 217 25.49 -2.00 -18.52
CA ALA A 217 24.49 -2.00 -17.45
C ALA A 217 23.24 -2.76 -17.90
N VAL A 218 22.96 -3.88 -17.24
CA VAL A 218 21.79 -4.72 -17.48
C VAL A 218 20.78 -4.50 -16.35
N VAL A 219 19.56 -4.10 -16.70
CA VAL A 219 18.47 -3.82 -15.76
C VAL A 219 17.27 -4.70 -16.09
N ALA A 220 16.78 -5.43 -15.09
CA ALA A 220 15.57 -6.23 -15.14
C ALA A 220 14.47 -5.55 -14.32
N VAL A 221 13.28 -5.38 -14.89
CA VAL A 221 12.14 -4.72 -14.27
C VAL A 221 10.89 -5.60 -14.37
N ASP A 222 10.32 -5.96 -13.22
CA ASP A 222 9.10 -6.77 -13.18
C ASP A 222 7.84 -5.93 -13.49
N ARG A 223 6.66 -6.58 -13.53
CA ARG A 223 5.38 -5.91 -13.78
C ARG A 223 4.96 -4.92 -12.69
N ALA A 224 5.44 -5.09 -11.46
CA ALA A 224 5.17 -4.23 -10.32
C ALA A 224 6.12 -3.02 -10.28
N GLY A 225 7.16 -3.01 -11.11
CA GLY A 225 8.17 -1.96 -11.16
C GLY A 225 9.40 -2.22 -10.28
N ASN A 226 9.53 -3.40 -9.66
CA ASN A 226 10.74 -3.78 -8.92
C ASN A 226 11.89 -4.02 -9.89
N GLN A 227 13.11 -3.63 -9.48
CA GLN A 227 14.28 -3.63 -10.35
C GLN A 227 15.45 -4.41 -9.77
N ALA A 228 16.14 -5.15 -10.64
CA ALA A 228 17.47 -5.70 -10.39
C ALA A 228 18.44 -5.16 -11.43
N LYS A 229 19.70 -4.96 -11.04
CA LYS A 229 20.74 -4.38 -11.91
C LYS A 229 22.06 -5.12 -11.75
N ASN A 230 22.70 -5.40 -12.88
CA ASN A 230 24.09 -5.85 -12.98
C ASN A 230 24.88 -4.88 -13.85
N GLU A 231 26.14 -4.62 -13.50
CA GLU A 231 27.06 -3.83 -14.31
C GLU A 231 28.40 -4.58 -14.44
N VAL A 232 28.93 -4.60 -15.66
CA VAL A 232 30.24 -5.22 -15.95
C VAL A 232 31.03 -4.35 -16.92
N ALA A 233 32.35 -4.37 -16.79
CA ALA A 233 33.25 -3.73 -17.75
C ALA A 233 33.62 -4.69 -18.89
N VAL A 234 33.66 -4.19 -20.13
CA VAL A 234 34.11 -4.92 -21.31
C VAL A 234 35.17 -4.10 -22.04
N ILE A 235 36.33 -4.70 -22.31
CA ILE A 235 37.45 -4.03 -22.97
C ILE A 235 37.46 -4.44 -24.45
N TYR A 236 37.20 -3.49 -25.34
CA TYR A 236 37.19 -3.73 -26.78
C TYR A 236 38.48 -3.24 -27.46
N GLN A 237 39.09 -4.12 -28.26
CA GLN A 237 40.26 -3.85 -29.09
C GLN A 237 39.96 -4.25 -30.54
N PRO A 238 39.85 -3.30 -31.49
CA PRO A 238 39.44 -3.57 -32.88
C PRO A 238 40.41 -4.44 -33.69
#